data_AF-S0FXV9-F1
#
_entry.id   AF-S0FXV9-F1
#
_cell.length_a   1.000
_cell.length_b   1.000
_cell.length_c   1.000
_cell.angle_alpha   90.00
_cell.angle_beta   90.00
_cell.angle_gamma   90.00
#
_symmetry.space_group_name_H-M   'P 1'
#
loop_
_entity.id
_entity.type
_entity.pdbx_description
1 polymer ?
#
loop_
_entity_poly.entity_id
_entity_poly.type
_entity_poly.pdbx_seq_one_letter_code
_entity_poly.pdbx_strand_id
1 'polypeptide(L)'
;MDRIYTCPSCGKCYTRRHTPESYIGSNCFDCSFWLEKTDYPDYMKNHQVIIDGQHYLFHETDSFIKGFGGRRFKIQFFDGRNIETNNLWFQGEIPDQFRSMLPDNAVFLPVEEKSAAGGAHV
;
A
#
# COMPACT_ATOMS: atom_id res chain seq x y z
N MET A 1 6.94 -34.60 -2.83
CA MET A 1 7.03 -34.15 -1.43
C MET A 1 7.66 -32.78 -1.48
N ASP A 2 6.92 -31.74 -1.08
CA ASP A 2 7.40 -30.36 -1.23
C ASP A 2 8.57 -30.10 -0.29
N ARG A 3 9.60 -29.43 -0.78
CA ARG A 3 10.73 -29.00 0.05
C ARG A 3 10.27 -27.87 0.97
N ILE A 4 10.46 -28.06 2.27
CA ILE A 4 10.16 -27.09 3.33
C ILE A 4 11.42 -26.28 3.64
N TYR A 5 11.26 -24.97 3.84
CA TYR A 5 12.31 -24.02 4.17
C TYR A 5 11.91 -23.24 5.43
N THR A 6 12.89 -22.64 6.11
CA THR A 6 12.66 -21.72 7.24
C THR A 6 13.04 -20.31 6.82
N CYS A 7 12.13 -19.34 6.97
CA CYS A 7 12.40 -17.96 6.61
C CYS A 7 13.33 -17.30 7.64
N PRO A 8 14.45 -16.68 7.23
CA PRO A 8 15.36 -16.02 8.17
C PRO A 8 14.77 -14.72 8.76
N SER A 9 13.87 -14.03 8.04
CA SER A 9 13.24 -12.80 8.56
C SER A 9 12.12 -13.01 9.57
N CYS A 10 11.38 -14.13 9.51
CA CYS A 10 10.23 -14.35 10.43
C CYS A 10 10.22 -15.72 11.13
N GLY A 11 11.16 -16.62 10.83
CA GLY A 11 11.23 -17.96 11.42
C GLY A 11 10.16 -18.95 10.95
N LYS A 12 9.18 -18.53 10.14
CA LYS A 12 8.11 -19.41 9.64
C LYS A 12 8.64 -20.47 8.68
N CYS A 13 8.10 -21.67 8.77
CA CYS A 13 8.31 -22.70 7.75
C CYS A 13 7.42 -22.45 6.53
N TYR A 14 7.95 -22.61 5.33
CA TYR A 14 7.21 -22.37 4.08
C TYR A 14 7.67 -23.29 2.94
N THR A 15 6.80 -23.46 1.95
CA THR A 15 7.12 -24.07 0.65
C THR A 15 7.17 -23.00 -0.42
N ARG A 16 8.01 -23.16 -1.44
CA ARG A 16 8.05 -22.22 -2.58
C ARG A 16 6.95 -22.58 -3.58
N ARG A 17 5.89 -21.78 -3.64
CA ARG A 17 4.72 -21.96 -4.53
C ARG A 17 4.56 -20.88 -5.58
N HIS A 18 5.34 -19.80 -5.49
CA HIS A 18 5.37 -18.71 -6.45
C HIS A 18 6.60 -18.81 -7.35
N THR A 19 6.69 -17.95 -8.35
CA THR A 19 7.86 -17.90 -9.23
C THR A 19 9.12 -17.53 -8.42
N PRO A 20 10.32 -17.96 -8.85
CA PRO A 20 11.56 -17.70 -8.11
C PRO A 20 11.81 -16.22 -7.79
N GLU A 21 11.37 -15.31 -8.66
CA GLU A 21 11.54 -13.85 -8.53
C GLU A 21 10.69 -13.27 -7.39
N SER A 22 9.65 -13.98 -6.95
CA SER A 22 8.82 -13.61 -5.80
C SER A 22 9.53 -13.78 -4.45
N TYR A 23 10.76 -14.30 -4.44
CA TYR A 23 11.51 -14.61 -3.22
C TYR A 23 12.81 -13.80 -3.16
N ILE A 24 12.91 -12.89 -2.19
CA ILE A 24 14.15 -12.16 -1.90
C ILE A 24 15.02 -13.05 -1.02
N GLY A 25 16.03 -13.67 -1.64
CA GLY A 25 16.95 -14.60 -0.98
C GLY A 25 16.27 -15.88 -0.50
N SER A 26 16.37 -16.15 0.80
CA SER A 26 15.77 -17.33 1.46
C SER A 26 14.54 -16.99 2.28
N ASN A 27 13.91 -15.84 2.02
CA ASN A 27 12.70 -15.42 2.72
C ASN A 27 11.45 -16.15 2.24
N CYS A 28 10.42 -16.21 3.09
CA CYS A 28 9.08 -16.59 2.65
C CYS A 28 8.50 -15.52 1.72
N PHE A 29 7.37 -15.82 1.09
CA PHE A 29 6.69 -14.88 0.20
C PHE A 29 6.33 -13.58 0.93
N ASP A 30 5.71 -13.67 2.12
CA ASP A 30 5.30 -12.48 2.89
C ASP A 30 6.48 -11.56 3.22
N CYS A 31 7.59 -12.10 3.74
CA CYS A 31 8.77 -11.29 4.03
C CYS A 31 9.41 -10.73 2.75
N SER A 32 9.41 -11.48 1.65
CA SER A 32 9.90 -10.95 0.37
C SER A 32 9.04 -9.80 -0.13
N PHE A 33 7.72 -9.93 -0.05
CA PHE A 33 6.75 -8.90 -0.41
C PHE A 33 6.95 -7.60 0.38
N TRP A 34 7.23 -7.69 1.67
CA TRP A 34 7.49 -6.50 2.50
C TRP A 34 8.89 -5.93 2.30
N LEU A 35 9.91 -6.78 2.14
CA LEU A 35 11.27 -6.34 1.82
C LEU A 35 11.33 -5.56 0.50
N GLU A 36 10.60 -6.02 -0.52
CA GLU A 36 10.50 -5.30 -1.80
C GLU A 36 10.03 -3.84 -1.61
N LYS A 37 9.03 -3.63 -0.75
CA LYS A 37 8.48 -2.28 -0.46
C LYS A 37 9.46 -1.37 0.27
N THR A 38 10.39 -1.94 1.04
CA THR A 38 11.44 -1.15 1.70
C THR A 38 12.46 -0.63 0.69
N ASP A 39 12.61 -1.32 -0.44
CA ASP A 39 13.62 -1.02 -1.47
C ASP A 39 12.99 -0.51 -2.77
N TYR A 40 11.82 0.13 -2.67
CA TYR A 40 11.19 0.71 -3.84
C TYR A 40 12.09 1.77 -4.51
N PRO A 41 12.14 1.79 -5.86
CA PRO A 41 12.74 2.89 -6.59
C PRO A 41 11.93 4.18 -6.39
N ASP A 42 12.56 5.33 -6.60
CA ASP A 42 11.98 6.65 -6.27
C ASP A 42 10.59 6.88 -6.88
N TYR A 43 10.36 6.42 -8.11
CA TYR A 43 9.06 6.57 -8.76
C TYR A 43 7.93 5.80 -8.03
N MET A 44 8.22 4.61 -7.48
CA MET A 44 7.27 3.86 -6.66
C MET A 44 7.16 4.45 -5.25
N LYS A 45 8.27 4.90 -4.66
CA LYS A 45 8.28 5.56 -3.33
C LYS A 45 7.42 6.82 -3.31
N ASN A 46 7.44 7.60 -4.38
CA ASN A 46 6.58 8.78 -4.50
C ASN A 46 5.08 8.43 -4.52
N HIS A 47 4.73 7.19 -4.88
CA HIS A 47 3.36 6.68 -4.92
C HIS A 47 2.97 5.90 -3.66
N GLN A 48 3.92 5.61 -2.78
CA GLN A 48 3.74 4.84 -1.56
C GLN A 48 3.09 5.71 -0.48
N VAL A 49 1.94 5.26 0.01
CA VAL A 49 1.19 5.91 1.09
C VAL A 49 1.16 4.97 2.28
N ILE A 50 1.59 5.44 3.44
CA ILE A 50 1.56 4.68 4.70
C ILE A 50 0.86 5.55 5.74
N ILE A 51 -0.28 5.06 6.23
CA ILE A 51 -1.14 5.76 7.19
C ILE A 51 -1.55 4.75 8.26
N ASP A 52 -1.25 5.03 9.53
CA ASP A 52 -1.57 4.17 10.67
C ASP A 52 -1.09 2.71 10.48
N GLY A 53 0.10 2.53 9.88
CA GLY A 53 0.67 1.22 9.56
C GLY A 53 0.02 0.44 8.43
N GLN A 54 -0.93 1.04 7.71
CA GLN A 54 -1.53 0.46 6.53
C GLN A 54 -0.78 0.93 5.29
N HIS A 55 -0.35 0.00 4.43
CA HIS A 55 0.37 0.31 3.19
C HIS A 55 -0.58 0.39 2.00
N TYR A 56 -0.42 1.46 1.23
CA TYR A 56 -1.15 1.69 -0.01
C TYR A 56 -0.22 2.15 -1.14
N LEU A 57 -0.67 1.96 -2.36
CA LEU A 57 -0.12 2.59 -3.56
C LEU A 57 -1.22 3.35 -4.29
N PHE A 58 -1.00 4.63 -4.57
CA PHE A 58 -1.89 5.36 -5.47
C PHE A 58 -1.36 5.30 -6.90
N HIS A 59 -2.29 5.32 -7.86
CA HIS A 59 -1.96 5.36 -9.28
C HIS A 59 -2.66 6.56 -9.92
N GLU A 60 -1.92 7.32 -10.74
CA GLU A 60 -2.47 8.47 -11.47
C GLU A 60 -3.25 8.05 -12.71
N THR A 61 -2.95 6.87 -13.26
CA THR A 61 -3.58 6.39 -14.49
C THR A 61 -5.03 6.00 -14.28
N ASP A 62 -5.88 6.51 -15.18
CA ASP A 62 -7.26 6.12 -15.26
C ASP A 62 -7.35 4.70 -15.85
N SER A 63 -7.83 3.77 -15.04
CA SER A 63 -8.01 2.36 -15.41
C SER A 63 -9.45 1.96 -15.17
N PHE A 64 -9.94 0.97 -15.91
CA PHE A 64 -11.32 0.47 -15.76
C PHE A 64 -11.58 -0.05 -14.33
N ILE A 65 -10.58 -0.72 -13.74
CA ILE A 65 -10.62 -1.17 -12.35
C ILE A 65 -9.73 -0.23 -11.53
N LYS A 66 -10.33 0.40 -10.52
CA LYS A 66 -9.64 1.32 -9.62
C LYS A 66 -9.54 0.75 -8.22
N GLY A 67 -8.47 1.11 -7.52
CA GLY A 67 -8.35 0.89 -6.09
C GLY A 67 -9.57 1.44 -5.33
N PHE A 68 -10.06 0.68 -4.34
CA PHE A 68 -11.32 0.94 -3.64
C PHE A 68 -12.53 1.24 -4.54
N GLY A 69 -12.59 0.63 -5.73
CA GLY A 69 -13.71 0.77 -6.65
C GLY A 69 -13.96 2.20 -7.15
N GLY A 70 -12.95 3.07 -7.11
CA GLY A 70 -13.11 4.46 -7.55
C GLY A 70 -13.48 5.45 -6.44
N ARG A 71 -13.51 5.03 -5.17
CA ARG A 71 -13.76 5.95 -4.04
C ARG A 71 -12.70 7.05 -4.02
N ARG A 72 -13.11 8.30 -3.81
CA ARG A 72 -12.21 9.46 -3.71
C ARG A 72 -11.61 9.58 -2.31
N PHE A 73 -10.33 9.91 -2.26
CA PHE A 73 -9.55 10.16 -1.05
C PHE A 73 -8.77 11.47 -1.21
N LYS A 74 -8.65 12.22 -0.12
CA LYS A 74 -7.71 13.32 0.02
C LYS A 74 -6.62 12.88 1.00
N ILE A 75 -5.35 13.01 0.60
CA ILE A 75 -4.21 12.53 1.37
C ILE A 75 -3.19 13.66 1.47
N GLN A 76 -2.73 13.92 2.69
CA GLN A 76 -1.64 14.86 2.99
C GLN A 76 -0.41 14.09 3.45
N PHE A 77 0.68 14.23 2.72
CA PHE A 77 1.97 13.66 3.07
C PHE A 77 2.72 14.56 4.05
N PHE A 78 3.56 13.96 4.89
CA PHE A 78 4.41 14.68 5.85
C PHE A 78 5.53 15.49 5.19
N ASP A 79 5.83 15.21 3.92
CA ASP A 79 6.73 16.01 3.08
C ASP A 79 6.07 17.28 2.50
N GLY A 80 4.78 17.50 2.78
CA GLY A 80 4.01 18.66 2.33
C GLY A 80 3.22 18.45 1.03
N ARG A 81 3.36 17.31 0.35
CA ARG A 81 2.53 16.99 -0.82
C ARG A 81 1.08 16.75 -0.41
N ASN A 82 0.14 17.20 -1.24
CA ASN A 82 -1.28 16.91 -1.11
C ASN A 82 -1.78 16.30 -2.41
N ILE A 83 -2.54 15.21 -2.32
CA ILE A 83 -3.15 14.56 -3.48
C ILE A 83 -4.64 14.33 -3.26
N GLU A 84 -5.38 14.34 -4.37
CA GLU A 84 -6.71 13.76 -4.45
C GLU A 84 -6.64 12.58 -5.43
N THR A 85 -7.08 11.39 -5.01
CA THR A 85 -7.05 10.19 -5.85
C THR A 85 -8.35 9.41 -5.74
N ASN A 86 -8.75 8.75 -6.83
CA ASN A 86 -9.81 7.76 -6.86
C ASN A 86 -9.27 6.34 -7.14
N ASN A 87 -7.95 6.14 -7.11
CA ASN A 87 -7.29 4.90 -7.51
C ASN A 87 -6.21 4.52 -6.47
N LEU A 88 -6.66 4.25 -5.25
CA LEU A 88 -5.82 3.90 -4.09
C LEU A 88 -5.89 2.40 -3.81
N TRP A 89 -4.75 1.69 -3.91
CA TRP A 89 -4.67 0.25 -3.75
C TRP A 89 -4.12 -0.12 -2.38
N PHE A 90 -4.94 -0.78 -1.56
CA PHE A 90 -4.49 -1.33 -0.29
C PHE A 90 -3.66 -2.60 -0.50
N GLN A 91 -2.47 -2.64 0.10
CA GLN A 91 -1.51 -3.74 0.00
C GLN A 91 -1.40 -4.57 1.28
N GLY A 92 -1.98 -4.09 2.38
CA GLY A 92 -2.01 -4.79 3.66
C GLY A 92 -1.52 -3.94 4.83
N GLU A 93 -1.73 -4.47 6.04
CA GLU A 93 -1.12 -3.97 7.27
C GLU A 93 0.36 -4.36 7.30
N ILE A 94 1.23 -3.39 7.63
CA ILE A 94 2.67 -3.60 7.72
C ILE A 94 2.99 -4.40 9.00
N PRO A 95 3.64 -5.58 8.91
CA PRO A 95 4.02 -6.34 10.10
C PRO A 95 5.04 -5.60 10.96
N ASP A 96 4.98 -5.78 12.29
CA ASP A 96 5.81 -5.07 13.28
C ASP A 96 7.30 -4.99 12.92
N GLN A 97 7.88 -6.11 12.49
CA GLN A 97 9.27 -6.23 12.08
C GLN A 97 9.69 -5.33 10.89
N PHE A 98 8.71 -4.81 10.13
CA PHE A 98 8.93 -3.89 9.01
C PHE A 98 8.51 -2.45 9.32
N ARG A 99 7.84 -2.17 10.45
CA ARG A 99 7.30 -0.85 10.78
C ARG A 99 8.37 0.23 10.87
N SER A 100 9.57 -0.10 11.33
CA SER A 100 10.69 0.85 11.41
C SER A 100 11.26 1.22 10.04
N MET A 101 11.15 0.33 9.04
CA MET A 101 11.62 0.58 7.66
C MET A 101 10.54 1.21 6.78
N LEU A 102 9.27 1.05 7.18
CA LEU A 102 8.09 1.58 6.50
C LEU A 102 7.28 2.45 7.47
N PRO A 103 7.82 3.62 7.88
CA PRO A 103 7.12 4.52 8.78
C PRO A 103 5.92 5.17 8.08
N ASP A 104 4.95 5.61 8.88
CA ASP A 104 3.83 6.41 8.38
C ASP A 104 4.37 7.68 7.72
N ASN A 105 3.79 8.05 6.57
CA ASN A 105 4.27 9.15 5.74
C ASN A 105 3.15 10.13 5.32
N ALA A 106 1.91 9.85 5.71
CA ALA A 106 0.75 10.64 5.34
C ALA A 106 -0.41 10.48 6.33
N VAL A 107 -1.46 11.27 6.12
CA VAL A 107 -2.76 11.18 6.79
C VAL A 107 -3.90 11.33 5.78
N PHE A 108 -5.05 10.71 6.07
CA PHE A 108 -6.29 10.98 5.35
C PHE A 108 -6.89 12.30 5.79
N LEU A 109 -7.32 13.10 4.82
CA LEU A 109 -8.09 14.32 5.08
C LEU A 109 -9.59 14.04 4.87
N PRO A 110 -10.48 14.80 5.55
CA PRO A 110 -11.91 14.76 5.26
C PRO A 110 -12.19 15.07 3.80
N VAL A 111 -13.04 14.25 3.17
CA VAL A 111 -13.60 14.58 1.86
C VAL A 111 -14.81 15.46 2.11
N GLU A 112 -14.69 16.77 1.84
CA GLU A 112 -15.86 17.65 1.94
C GLU A 112 -16.94 17.19 0.98
N GLU A 113 -18.07 16.73 1.52
CA GLU A 113 -19.30 16.56 0.76
C GLU A 113 -19.85 17.96 0.49
N LYS A 114 -19.90 18.38 -0.77
CA LYS A 114 -20.74 19.52 -1.13
C LYS A 114 -22.18 19.12 -0.82
N SER A 115 -22.72 19.60 0.30
CA SER A 115 -24.15 19.59 0.56
C SER A 115 -24.86 20.12 -0.67
N ALA A 116 -25.72 19.30 -1.29
CA ALA A 116 -26.59 19.74 -2.36
C ALA A 116 -27.47 20.85 -1.81
N ALA A 117 -27.12 22.10 -2.11
CA ALA A 117 -27.93 23.25 -1.78
C ALA A 117 -29.23 23.20 -2.60
N GLY A 118 -30.33 23.01 -1.87
CA GLY A 118 -31.73 23.33 -2.19
C GLY A 118 -32.12 23.51 -3.65
N GLY A 119 -32.77 22.49 -4.23
CA GLY A 119 -33.72 22.70 -5.32
C GLY A 119 -34.94 23.42 -4.76
N ALA A 120 -35.08 24.70 -5.11
CA ALA A 120 -36.25 25.50 -4.80
C ALA A 120 -37.48 25.02 -5.57
N HIS A 121 -38.62 25.04 -4.87
CA HIS A 121 -39.98 24.82 -5.34
C HIS A 121 -40.33 25.64 -6.60
N VAL A 122 -41.15 25.04 -7.46
CA VAL A 122 -42.15 25.73 -8.29
C VAL A 122 -43.51 25.17 -7.93
#